data_AF-Q5F8P4-F1
#
_entry.id   AF-Q5F8P4-F1
#
_cell.length_a   1.000
_cell.length_b   1.000
_cell.length_c   1.000
_cell.angle_alpha   90.00
_cell.angle_beta   90.00
_cell.angle_gamma   90.00
#
_symmetry.space_group_name_H-M   'P 1'
#
loop_
_entity.id
_entity.type
_entity.pdbx_description
1 polymer ?
#
loop_
_entity_poly.entity_id
_entity_poly.type
_entity_poly.pdbx_seq_one_letter_code
_entity_poly.pdbx_strand_id
1 'polypeptide(L)'
;MFHLEGLLQENLPIPEAQSIEVNRDNPDYADAVLWTMVEADDAALTGQVRFNVSWPQHILNRVDACTAARHETRAVFWRKPP
;
A
#
# COMPACT_ATOMS: atom_id res chain seq x y z
N MET A 1 -1.69 0.95 -18.21
CA MET A 1 -0.95 1.15 -16.95
C MET A 1 -1.22 2.55 -16.41
N PHE A 2 -2.50 2.90 -16.17
CA PHE A 2 -2.91 4.27 -15.74
C PHE A 2 -4.15 4.28 -14.84
N HIS A 3 -4.77 3.13 -14.56
CA HIS A 3 -6.04 3.11 -13.85
C HIS A 3 -5.88 3.57 -12.38
N LEU A 4 -4.92 2.99 -11.66
CA LEU A 4 -4.65 3.35 -10.26
C LEU A 4 -4.18 4.80 -10.11
N GLU A 5 -3.33 5.29 -11.00
CA GLU A 5 -2.89 6.70 -11.01
C GLU A 5 -4.06 7.66 -11.16
N GLY A 6 -5.00 7.38 -12.08
CA GLY A 6 -6.20 8.18 -12.27
C GLY A 6 -7.08 8.23 -11.01
N LEU A 7 -7.32 7.07 -10.37
CA LEU A 7 -8.07 7.02 -9.11
C LEU A 7 -7.39 7.86 -8.02
N LEU A 8 -6.07 7.74 -7.87
CA LEU A 8 -5.32 8.51 -6.88
C LEU A 8 -5.37 10.02 -7.15
N GLN A 9 -5.24 10.42 -8.41
CA GLN A 9 -5.25 11.83 -8.80
C GLN A 9 -6.62 12.49 -8.55
N GLU A 10 -7.69 11.72 -8.67
CA GLU A 10 -9.06 12.13 -8.37
C GLU A 10 -9.45 11.90 -6.90
N ASN A 11 -8.53 11.44 -6.04
CA ASN A 11 -8.78 11.04 -4.65
C ASN A 11 -9.93 10.01 -4.51
N LEU A 12 -10.07 9.13 -5.49
CA LEU A 12 -11.01 8.01 -5.48
C LEU A 12 -10.38 6.81 -4.76
N PRO A 13 -11.21 5.96 -4.11
CA PRO A 13 -10.71 4.80 -3.38
C PRO A 13 -10.04 3.80 -4.32
N ILE A 14 -8.90 3.25 -3.88
CA ILE A 14 -8.28 2.09 -4.53
C ILE A 14 -9.12 0.85 -4.19
N PRO A 15 -9.51 0.03 -5.19
CA PRO A 15 -10.23 -1.21 -4.94
C PRO A 15 -9.42 -2.15 -4.04
N GLU A 16 -10.08 -2.77 -3.06
CA GLU A 16 -9.46 -3.75 -2.20
C GLU A 16 -9.12 -5.02 -2.98
N ALA A 17 -7.87 -5.46 -2.90
CA ALA A 17 -7.42 -6.69 -3.54
C ALA A 17 -8.11 -7.90 -2.89
N GLN A 18 -8.65 -8.79 -3.72
CA GLN A 18 -9.25 -10.05 -3.27
C GLN A 18 -8.29 -11.22 -3.52
N SER A 19 -8.40 -12.27 -2.72
CA SER A 19 -7.61 -13.47 -2.93
C SER A 19 -8.01 -14.19 -4.22
N ILE A 20 -7.13 -15.07 -4.71
CA ILE A 20 -7.42 -15.85 -5.93
C ILE A 20 -8.62 -16.79 -5.69
N GLU A 21 -8.77 -17.31 -4.47
CA GLU A 21 -9.87 -18.20 -4.09
C GLU A 21 -11.22 -17.51 -4.23
N VAL A 22 -11.34 -16.27 -3.73
CA VAL A 22 -12.58 -15.47 -3.86
C VAL A 22 -12.95 -15.27 -5.34
N ASN A 23 -11.96 -14.97 -6.18
CA ASN A 23 -12.20 -14.77 -7.60
C ASN A 23 -12.46 -16.09 -8.35
N ARG A 24 -11.92 -17.22 -7.90
CA ARG A 24 -12.14 -18.54 -8.51
C ARG A 24 -13.60 -18.99 -8.39
N ASP A 25 -14.26 -18.64 -7.29
CA ASP A 25 -15.67 -18.97 -7.05
C ASP A 25 -16.63 -18.02 -7.79
N ASN A 26 -16.11 -16.98 -8.47
CA ASN A 26 -16.93 -16.07 -9.27
C ASN A 26 -17.26 -16.69 -10.65
N PRO A 27 -18.55 -16.89 -11.00
CA PRO A 27 -18.95 -17.45 -12.29
C PRO A 27 -18.47 -16.63 -13.49
N ASP A 28 -18.22 -15.33 -13.33
CA ASP A 28 -17.69 -14.46 -14.40
C ASP A 28 -16.28 -14.87 -14.85
N TYR A 29 -15.53 -15.60 -14.00
CA TYR A 29 -14.17 -16.05 -14.25
C TYR A 29 -14.07 -17.59 -14.38
N ALA A 30 -15.19 -18.29 -14.59
CA ALA A 30 -15.22 -19.76 -14.66
C ALA A 30 -14.30 -20.35 -15.74
N ASP A 31 -14.16 -19.66 -16.88
CA ASP A 31 -13.32 -20.07 -18.00
C ASP A 31 -11.89 -19.49 -17.93
N ALA A 32 -11.50 -18.88 -16.80
CA ALA A 32 -10.17 -18.30 -16.64
C ALA A 32 -9.08 -19.39 -16.65
N VAL A 33 -8.20 -19.33 -17.67
CA VAL A 33 -7.10 -20.28 -17.86
C VAL A 33 -5.84 -19.96 -17.06
N LEU A 34 -5.70 -18.72 -16.57
CA LEU A 34 -4.51 -18.24 -15.86
C LEU A 34 -4.91 -17.22 -14.79
N TRP A 35 -4.30 -17.37 -13.61
CA TRP A 35 -4.34 -16.40 -12.52
C TRP A 35 -2.95 -15.80 -12.33
N THR A 36 -2.89 -14.51 -12.05
CA THR A 36 -1.64 -13.81 -11.76
C THR A 36 -1.86 -12.79 -10.65
N MET A 37 -0.79 -12.46 -9.94
CA MET A 37 -0.77 -11.42 -8.94
C MET A 37 0.15 -10.31 -9.45
N VAL A 38 -0.37 -9.09 -9.45
CA VAL A 38 0.40 -7.90 -9.82
C VAL A 38 0.61 -7.11 -8.54
N GLU A 39 1.87 -6.94 -8.15
CA GLU A 39 2.24 -6.03 -7.07
C GLU A 39 2.15 -4.60 -7.60
N ALA A 40 1.36 -3.76 -6.93
CA ALA A 40 1.29 -2.33 -7.18
C ALA A 40 1.62 -1.59 -5.89
N ASP A 41 2.71 -0.81 -5.90
CA ASP A 41 3.06 0.09 -4.79
C ASP A 41 2.40 1.45 -5.02
N ASP A 42 1.39 1.75 -4.23
CA ASP A 42 0.65 3.01 -4.28
C ASP A 42 1.56 4.24 -4.02
N ALA A 43 2.64 4.10 -3.26
CA ALA A 43 3.61 5.17 -3.04
C ALA A 43 4.41 5.52 -4.30
N ALA A 44 4.52 4.59 -5.26
CA ALA A 44 5.14 4.89 -6.55
C ALA A 44 4.20 5.63 -7.49
N LEU A 45 2.89 5.56 -7.25
CA LEU A 45 1.84 6.14 -8.09
C LEU A 45 1.35 7.52 -7.60
N THR A 46 1.74 7.93 -6.39
CA THR A 46 1.31 9.19 -5.76
C THR A 46 2.45 10.20 -5.65
N GLY A 47 2.10 11.48 -5.70
CA GLY A 47 3.02 12.55 -5.33
C GLY A 47 3.28 12.55 -3.82
N GLN A 48 4.55 12.57 -3.41
CA GLN A 48 4.92 12.64 -1.99
C GLN A 48 4.80 14.07 -1.45
N VAL A 49 4.06 14.25 -0.35
CA VAL A 49 3.99 15.51 0.39
C VAL A 49 4.82 15.40 1.67
N ARG A 50 5.73 16.36 1.87
CA ARG A 50 6.50 16.47 3.12
C ARG A 50 5.82 17.42 4.08
N PHE A 51 5.76 17.04 5.36
CA PHE A 51 5.25 17.89 6.43
C PHE A 51 6.16 17.78 7.67
N ASN A 52 6.14 18.80 8.51
CA ASN A 52 6.86 18.81 9.78
C ASN A 52 5.91 18.39 10.91
N VAL A 53 6.40 17.56 11.83
CA VAL A 53 5.65 17.09 12.99
C VAL A 53 6.58 16.94 14.19
N SER A 54 6.06 17.18 15.39
CA SER A 54 6.79 17.01 16.65
C SER A 54 6.26 15.80 17.41
N TRP A 55 7.16 14.99 17.95
CA TRP A 55 6.87 13.80 18.74
C TRP A 55 7.78 13.72 19.95
N PRO A 56 7.36 13.08 21.06
CA PRO A 56 8.26 12.79 22.16
C PRO A 56 9.44 11.93 21.71
N GLN A 57 10.66 12.30 22.12
CA GLN A 57 11.90 11.64 21.68
C GLN A 57 11.90 10.13 21.95
N HIS A 58 11.33 9.69 23.07
CA HIS A 58 11.26 8.27 23.42
C HIS A 58 10.41 7.45 22.45
N ILE A 59 9.41 8.06 21.80
CA ILE A 59 8.63 7.41 20.74
C ILE A 59 9.46 7.30 19.47
N LEU A 60 10.14 8.39 19.07
CA LEU A 60 11.02 8.38 17.89
C LEU A 60 12.12 7.31 18.00
N ASN A 61 12.72 7.15 19.18
CA ASN A 61 13.72 6.10 19.43
C ASN A 61 13.15 4.68 19.21
N ARG A 62 11.89 4.44 19.58
CA ARG A 62 11.23 3.14 19.35
C ARG A 62 10.94 2.91 17.88
N VAL A 63 10.49 3.95 17.18
CA VAL A 63 10.25 3.91 15.72
C VAL A 63 11.56 3.61 15.00
N ASP A 64 12.64 4.31 15.34
CA ASP A 64 13.96 4.11 14.73
C ASP A 64 14.48 2.68 14.91
N ALA A 65 14.37 2.14 16.12
CA ALA A 65 14.75 0.76 16.42
C ALA A 65 13.94 -0.24 15.57
N CYS A 66 12.63 -0.01 15.43
CA CYS A 66 11.76 -0.85 14.61
C CYS A 66 12.11 -0.77 13.13
N THR A 67 12.30 0.44 12.59
CA THR A 67 12.62 0.64 11.18
C THR A 67 14.01 0.12 10.82
N ALA A 68 14.99 0.27 11.72
CA ALA A 68 16.33 -0.27 11.52
C ALA A 68 16.33 -1.80 11.45
N ALA A 69 15.57 -2.47 12.32
CA ALA A 69 15.43 -3.94 12.30
C ALA A 69 14.75 -4.47 11.03
N ARG A 70 13.92 -3.64 10.38
CA ARG A 70 13.15 -4.00 9.17
C ARG A 70 13.75 -3.47 7.87
N HIS A 71 14.85 -2.73 7.93
CA HIS A 71 15.41 -1.98 6.78
C HIS A 71 14.39 -1.04 6.11
N GLU A 72 13.51 -0.43 6.91
CA GLU A 72 12.48 0.51 6.45
C GLU A 72 12.83 1.96 6.80
N THR A 73 12.09 2.92 6.25
CA THR A 73 12.19 4.34 6.65
C THR A 73 11.09 4.72 7.63
N ARG A 74 11.28 5.82 8.36
CA ARG A 74 10.22 6.40 9.22
C ARG A 74 8.92 6.66 8.44
N ALA A 75 9.02 7.18 7.22
CA ALA A 75 7.85 7.44 6.39
C ALA A 75 7.06 6.16 6.08
N VAL A 76 7.76 5.05 5.79
CA VAL A 76 7.14 3.74 5.57
C VAL A 76 6.47 3.21 6.84
N PHE A 77 7.10 3.40 8.01
CA PHE A 77 6.51 3.02 9.30
C PHE A 77 5.15 3.68 9.52
N TRP A 78 5.03 4.97 9.21
CA TRP A 78 3.78 5.73 9.41
C TRP A 78 2.68 5.45 8.37
N ARG A 79 3.01 4.85 7.22
CA ARG A 79 2.01 4.46 6.20
C ARG A 79 1.20 3.24 6.64
N LYS A 80 1.76 2.39 7.49
CA LYS A 80 1.14 1.12 7.86
C LYS A 80 0.06 1.34 8.92
N PRO A 81 -1.14 0.75 8.75
CA PRO A 81 -2.11 0.70 9.83
C PRO A 81 -1.51 -0.07 11.04
N PRO A 82 -1.98 0.21 12.27
CA PRO A 82 -1.51 -0.46 13.48
C PRO A 82 -1.67 -1.98 13.47
#